data_AF-A0A7U9S3I0-F1
#
_entry.id   AF-A0A7U9S3I0-F1
#
_cell.length_a   1.000
_cell.length_b   1.000
_cell.length_c   1.000
_cell.angle_alpha   90.00
_cell.angle_beta   90.00
_cell.angle_gamma   90.00
#
_symmetry.space_group_name_H-M   'P 1'
#
loop_
_entity.id
_entity.type
_entity.pdbx_description
1 polymer ?
#
loop_
_entity_poly.entity_id
_entity_poly.type
_entity_poly.pdbx_seq_one_letter_code
_entity_poly.pdbx_strand_id
1 'polypeptide(L)'
;MTIEISEEYKASLIPFPKETLEPLNLPKETFEFLTEVGFPLHARYEITPNAPLTFFDIPYIKRHAHLQNTFLDIASMDMMGELTIDIKTQEVYQIQKGCADRRGNSVEIPVFANDSIGQFIDCLGIWLSFYQQFRDEVDRNLAINPKFSLFEHKEMYEPILNKLKEIDPESVKWRKYFWRRMCEPDIL
;
A
#
# COMPACT_ATOMS: atom_id res chain seq x y z
N MET A 1 10.10 18.95 -7.03
CA MET A 1 9.64 17.57 -7.26
C MET A 1 8.18 17.65 -7.66
N THR A 2 7.82 17.20 -8.85
CA THR A 2 6.41 17.11 -9.27
C THR A 2 5.88 15.78 -8.77
N ILE A 3 4.80 15.81 -7.98
CA ILE A 3 4.18 14.63 -7.36
C ILE A 3 2.75 14.55 -7.90
N GLU A 4 2.59 13.75 -8.96
CA GLU A 4 1.35 13.55 -9.69
C GLU A 4 1.28 12.10 -10.17
N ILE A 5 0.06 11.54 -10.25
CA ILE A 5 -0.13 10.19 -10.76
C ILE A 5 0.24 10.18 -12.25
N SER A 6 1.25 9.37 -12.60
CA SER A 6 1.73 9.30 -13.98
C SER A 6 0.69 8.64 -14.90
N GLU A 7 0.67 9.07 -16.16
CA GLU A 7 -0.17 8.43 -17.18
C GLU A 7 0.26 6.97 -17.44
N GLU A 8 1.55 6.66 -17.27
CA GLU A 8 2.05 5.28 -17.33
C GLU A 8 1.43 4.40 -16.24
N TYR A 9 1.32 4.91 -15.00
CA TYR A 9 0.67 4.20 -13.91
C TYR A 9 -0.83 4.01 -14.18
N LYS A 10 -1.53 5.05 -14.65
CA LYS A 10 -2.96 4.92 -15.00
C LYS A 10 -3.18 3.89 -16.10
N ALA A 11 -2.32 3.88 -17.12
CA ALA A 11 -2.39 2.94 -18.23
C ALA A 11 -2.03 1.50 -17.82
N SER A 12 -1.35 1.29 -16.68
CA SER A 12 -1.04 -0.04 -16.17
C SER A 12 -2.20 -0.67 -15.40
N LEU A 13 -3.23 0.10 -15.02
CA LEU A 13 -4.42 -0.41 -14.34
C LEU A 13 -5.26 -1.24 -15.31
N ILE A 14 -5.41 -2.54 -15.00
CA ILE A 14 -6.09 -3.51 -15.83
C ILE A 14 -7.35 -3.98 -15.10
N PRO A 15 -8.55 -3.74 -15.66
CA PRO A 15 -9.80 -4.25 -15.12
C PRO A 15 -9.88 -5.77 -15.19
N PHE A 16 -10.54 -6.36 -14.20
CA PHE A 16 -10.80 -7.80 -14.15
C PHE A 16 -12.07 -8.17 -14.94
N PRO A 17 -12.09 -9.35 -15.61
CA PRO A 17 -13.32 -9.89 -16.17
C PRO A 17 -14.38 -10.09 -15.09
N LYS A 18 -15.63 -9.71 -15.39
CA LYS A 18 -16.75 -9.81 -14.43
C LYS A 18 -16.95 -11.24 -13.95
N GLU A 19 -16.85 -12.19 -14.87
CA GLU A 19 -17.03 -13.61 -14.64
C GLU A 19 -16.03 -14.17 -13.62
N THR A 20 -14.85 -13.55 -13.50
CA THR A 20 -13.83 -13.91 -12.51
C THR A 20 -14.21 -13.46 -11.10
N LEU A 21 -14.92 -12.35 -10.96
CA LEU A 21 -15.24 -11.72 -9.67
C LEU A 21 -16.64 -12.05 -9.16
N GLU A 22 -17.60 -12.38 -10.04
CA GLU A 22 -18.97 -12.74 -9.68
C GLU A 22 -19.05 -13.82 -8.56
N PRO A 23 -18.25 -14.90 -8.59
CA PRO A 23 -18.29 -15.92 -7.54
C PRO A 23 -17.88 -15.43 -6.15
N LEU A 24 -17.14 -14.31 -6.08
CA LEU A 24 -16.65 -13.75 -4.82
C LEU A 24 -17.73 -12.95 -4.07
N ASN A 25 -18.87 -12.66 -4.72
CA ASN A 25 -20.00 -11.91 -4.15
C ASN A 25 -19.55 -10.61 -3.44
N LEU A 26 -18.70 -9.85 -4.13
CA LEU A 26 -18.12 -8.62 -3.60
C LEU A 26 -19.18 -7.52 -3.45
N PRO A 27 -19.01 -6.59 -2.50
CA PRO A 27 -19.84 -5.40 -2.42
C PRO A 27 -19.73 -4.59 -3.72
N LYS A 28 -20.82 -3.90 -4.05
CA LYS A 28 -20.97 -3.18 -5.32
C LYS A 28 -19.78 -2.27 -5.64
N GLU A 29 -19.33 -1.49 -4.67
CA GLU A 29 -18.24 -0.53 -4.86
C GLU A 29 -16.90 -1.21 -5.22
N THR A 30 -16.47 -2.21 -4.45
CA THR A 30 -15.28 -3.00 -4.78
C THR A 30 -15.43 -3.71 -6.12
N PHE A 31 -16.59 -4.29 -6.40
CA PHE A 31 -16.85 -5.00 -7.65
C PHE A 31 -16.75 -4.06 -8.87
N GLU A 32 -17.42 -2.92 -8.82
CA GLU A 32 -17.37 -1.91 -9.89
C GLU A 32 -15.95 -1.41 -10.10
N PHE A 33 -15.24 -1.03 -9.02
CA PHE A 33 -13.85 -0.59 -9.13
C PHE A 33 -12.96 -1.62 -9.82
N LEU A 34 -13.03 -2.90 -9.42
CA LEU A 34 -12.18 -3.94 -10.00
C LEU A 34 -12.53 -4.24 -11.47
N THR A 35 -13.79 -4.08 -11.87
CA THR A 35 -14.24 -4.37 -13.25
C THR A 35 -14.15 -3.18 -14.20
N GLU A 36 -14.00 -1.96 -13.69
CA GLU A 36 -13.88 -0.73 -14.49
C GLU A 36 -12.47 -0.13 -14.49
N VAL A 37 -11.75 -0.25 -13.37
CA VAL A 37 -10.40 0.31 -13.17
C VAL A 37 -9.36 -0.80 -12.99
N GLY A 38 -9.58 -1.66 -11.99
CA GLY A 38 -8.70 -2.79 -11.68
C GLY A 38 -7.34 -2.41 -11.09
N PHE A 39 -6.34 -3.25 -11.34
CA PHE A 39 -5.04 -3.19 -10.68
C PHE A 39 -3.86 -3.25 -11.65
N PRO A 40 -2.67 -2.80 -11.23
CA PRO A 40 -1.46 -2.89 -12.05
C PRO A 40 -0.83 -4.29 -11.97
N LEU A 41 -1.50 -5.29 -12.57
CA LEU A 41 -1.22 -6.73 -12.40
C LEU A 41 0.17 -7.19 -12.86
N HIS A 42 0.75 -6.54 -13.86
CA HIS A 42 2.02 -6.96 -14.47
C HIS A 42 3.22 -6.16 -13.98
N ALA A 43 3.03 -5.35 -12.95
CA ALA A 43 4.07 -4.53 -12.37
C ALA A 43 4.53 -5.10 -11.03
N ARG A 44 5.85 -5.10 -10.82
CA ARG A 44 6.47 -5.32 -9.52
C ARG A 44 6.98 -3.97 -9.03
N TYR A 45 6.26 -3.35 -8.10
CA TYR A 45 6.61 -2.02 -7.62
C TYR A 45 7.49 -2.09 -6.38
N GLU A 46 8.64 -1.42 -6.43
CA GLU A 46 9.41 -1.14 -5.23
C GLU A 46 8.84 0.13 -4.58
N ILE A 47 8.06 -0.05 -3.51
CA ILE A 47 7.49 1.06 -2.74
C ILE A 47 8.23 1.30 -1.43
N THR A 48 9.02 0.32 -0.99
CA THR A 48 9.92 0.38 0.17
C THR A 48 11.06 -0.60 -0.08
N PRO A 49 12.26 -0.43 0.51
CA PRO A 49 13.40 -1.28 0.17
C PRO A 49 13.12 -2.74 0.49
N ASN A 50 13.51 -3.62 -0.43
CA ASN A 50 13.47 -5.08 -0.27
C ASN A 50 12.07 -5.70 -0.01
N ALA A 51 10.97 -4.94 -0.17
CA ALA A 51 9.61 -5.46 -0.04
C ALA A 51 8.76 -5.01 -1.25
N PRO A 52 8.92 -5.69 -2.40
CA PRO A 52 8.21 -5.34 -3.61
C PRO A 52 6.72 -5.66 -3.48
N LEU A 53 5.89 -4.74 -3.94
CA LEU A 53 4.45 -4.90 -4.06
C LEU A 53 4.13 -5.62 -5.38
N THR A 54 3.45 -6.76 -5.27
CA THR A 54 2.94 -7.54 -6.42
C THR A 54 1.45 -7.80 -6.23
N PHE A 55 0.61 -7.35 -7.16
CA PHE A 55 -0.82 -7.65 -7.15
C PHE A 55 -1.09 -9.08 -7.59
N PHE A 56 -2.13 -9.70 -7.06
CA PHE A 56 -2.53 -11.03 -7.47
C PHE A 56 -3.30 -10.99 -8.79
N ASP A 57 -2.97 -11.92 -9.69
CA ASP A 57 -3.68 -12.07 -10.98
C ASP A 57 -5.19 -12.30 -10.80
N ILE A 58 -5.59 -12.89 -9.67
CA ILE A 58 -6.98 -13.05 -9.25
C ILE A 58 -7.03 -12.80 -7.74
N PRO A 59 -7.75 -11.76 -7.27
CA PRO A 59 -7.93 -11.55 -5.85
C PRO A 59 -8.81 -12.65 -5.25
N TYR A 60 -8.61 -12.99 -3.99
CA TYR A 60 -9.29 -14.12 -3.37
C TYR A 60 -9.73 -13.81 -1.94
N ILE A 61 -10.78 -14.50 -1.50
CA ILE A 61 -11.36 -14.31 -0.18
C ILE A 61 -10.53 -15.09 0.84
N LYS A 62 -10.09 -14.42 1.90
CA LYS A 62 -9.35 -15.02 3.00
C LYS A 62 -10.01 -14.70 4.34
N ARG A 63 -10.01 -15.70 5.21
CA ARG A 63 -10.32 -15.54 6.64
C ARG A 63 -9.04 -15.66 7.43
N HIS A 64 -8.71 -14.60 8.14
CA HIS A 64 -7.55 -14.52 9.01
C HIS A 64 -7.91 -15.09 10.39
N ALA A 65 -7.10 -15.97 10.95
CA ALA A 65 -7.48 -16.78 12.12
C ALA A 65 -7.79 -15.92 13.37
N HIS A 66 -7.21 -14.73 13.44
CA HIS A 66 -7.34 -13.81 14.58
C HIS A 66 -8.15 -12.55 14.26
N LEU A 67 -8.63 -12.40 13.03
CA LEU A 67 -9.46 -11.26 12.62
C LEU A 67 -10.88 -11.76 12.37
N GLN A 68 -11.86 -11.06 12.94
CA GLN A 68 -13.27 -11.47 12.84
C GLN A 68 -13.86 -11.22 11.44
N ASN A 69 -13.26 -10.31 10.68
CA ASN A 69 -13.79 -9.89 9.38
C ASN A 69 -13.35 -10.85 8.27
N THR A 70 -14.06 -10.79 7.16
CA THR A 70 -13.68 -11.49 5.92
C THR A 70 -13.05 -10.48 4.99
N PHE A 71 -11.92 -10.85 4.40
CA PHE A 71 -11.14 -9.94 3.60
C PHE A 71 -10.95 -10.46 2.18
N LEU A 72 -10.78 -9.54 1.25
CA LEU A 72 -10.36 -9.79 -0.12
C LEU A 72 -8.87 -9.47 -0.23
N ASP A 73 -8.04 -10.50 -0.34
CA ASP A 73 -6.60 -10.36 -0.54
C ASP A 73 -6.33 -9.92 -1.98
N ILE A 74 -5.55 -8.85 -2.15
CA ILE A 74 -5.32 -8.20 -3.44
C ILE A 74 -3.85 -8.15 -3.87
N ALA A 75 -2.92 -8.15 -2.92
CA ALA A 75 -1.49 -8.08 -3.23
C ALA A 75 -0.60 -8.62 -2.12
N SER A 76 0.65 -8.92 -2.46
CA SER A 76 1.70 -9.27 -1.51
C SER A 76 2.81 -8.23 -1.50
N MET A 77 3.33 -7.96 -0.31
CA MET A 77 4.55 -7.19 -0.05
C MET A 77 5.65 -8.07 0.55
N ASP A 78 5.67 -9.36 0.20
CA ASP A 78 6.63 -10.37 0.68
C ASP A 78 6.71 -10.37 2.23
N MET A 79 7.89 -10.08 2.80
CA MET A 79 8.12 -10.09 4.25
C MET A 79 7.31 -9.04 5.01
N MET A 80 6.79 -8.01 4.34
CA MET A 80 5.96 -6.98 4.97
C MET A 80 4.49 -7.37 5.10
N GLY A 81 4.07 -8.48 4.51
CA GLY A 81 2.72 -9.01 4.61
C GLY A 81 1.90 -8.85 3.33
N GLU A 82 0.58 -8.89 3.48
CA GLU A 82 -0.38 -8.87 2.37
C GLU A 82 -1.24 -7.61 2.44
N LEU A 83 -1.66 -7.09 1.29
CA LEU A 83 -2.67 -6.04 1.21
C LEU A 83 -4.02 -6.69 0.96
N THR A 84 -5.00 -6.23 1.71
CA THR A 84 -6.33 -6.81 1.75
C THR A 84 -7.40 -5.74 1.93
N ILE A 85 -8.62 -6.05 1.51
CA ILE A 85 -9.78 -5.17 1.62
C ILE A 85 -10.77 -5.82 2.58
N ASP A 86 -11.19 -5.10 3.61
CA ASP A 86 -12.28 -5.56 4.45
C ASP A 86 -13.59 -5.50 3.64
N ILE A 87 -14.23 -6.66 3.45
CA ILE A 87 -15.44 -6.75 2.63
C ILE A 87 -16.59 -5.95 3.25
N LYS A 88 -16.61 -5.80 4.57
CA LYS A 88 -17.70 -5.10 5.25
C LYS A 88 -17.48 -3.59 5.24
N THR A 89 -16.29 -3.13 5.57
CA THR A 89 -16.00 -1.69 5.71
C THR A 89 -15.48 -1.06 4.42
N GLN A 90 -15.01 -1.85 3.46
CA GLN A 90 -14.34 -1.42 2.21
C GLN A 90 -12.98 -0.76 2.41
N GLU A 91 -12.50 -0.70 3.66
CA GLU A 91 -11.19 -0.18 4.02
C GLU A 91 -10.08 -1.14 3.57
N VAL A 92 -8.93 -0.55 3.23
CA VAL A 92 -7.73 -1.27 2.83
C VAL A 92 -6.79 -1.40 4.01
N TYR A 93 -6.26 -2.60 4.21
CA TYR A 93 -5.33 -2.93 5.27
C TYR A 93 -4.10 -3.65 4.72
N GLN A 94 -2.96 -3.42 5.36
CA GLN A 94 -1.83 -4.33 5.32
C GLN A 94 -1.93 -5.32 6.48
N ILE A 95 -2.01 -6.61 6.20
CA ILE A 95 -1.95 -7.67 7.21
C ILE A 95 -0.49 -8.06 7.42
N GLN A 96 0.08 -7.62 8.53
CA GLN A 96 1.44 -7.95 8.95
C GLN A 96 1.45 -9.22 9.81
N LYS A 97 2.53 -10.00 9.74
CA LYS A 97 2.78 -11.09 10.70
C LYS A 97 3.52 -10.53 11.91
N GLY A 98 2.92 -10.62 13.09
CA GLY A 98 3.57 -10.28 14.35
C GLY A 98 4.69 -11.25 14.73
N CYS A 99 5.33 -11.02 15.88
CA CYS A 99 6.34 -11.94 16.39
C CYS A 99 5.73 -13.34 16.62
N ALA A 100 6.39 -14.36 16.10
CA ALA A 100 6.00 -15.74 16.35
C ALA A 100 6.17 -16.06 17.85
N ASP A 101 5.18 -16.74 18.43
CA ASP A 101 5.29 -17.31 19.76
C ASP A 101 6.31 -18.46 19.80
N ARG A 102 6.58 -19.01 20.99
CA ARG A 102 7.51 -20.16 21.16
C ARG A 102 7.09 -21.41 20.39
N ARG A 103 5.88 -21.45 19.82
CA ARG A 103 5.32 -22.56 19.04
C ARG A 103 5.30 -22.26 17.53
N GLY A 104 5.82 -21.11 17.11
CA GLY A 104 5.86 -20.69 15.71
C GLY A 104 4.59 -20.02 15.21
N ASN A 105 3.59 -19.77 16.07
CA ASN A 105 2.36 -19.07 15.67
C ASN A 105 2.57 -17.56 15.75
N SER A 106 2.27 -16.86 14.67
CA SER A 106 2.31 -15.40 14.61
C SER A 106 0.89 -14.85 14.63
N VAL A 107 0.67 -13.79 15.42
CA VAL A 107 -0.59 -13.05 15.39
C VAL A 107 -0.57 -12.11 14.20
N GLU A 108 -1.63 -12.16 13.39
CA GLU A 108 -1.84 -11.23 12.28
C GLU A 108 -2.26 -9.85 12.82
N ILE A 109 -1.60 -8.79 12.34
CA ILE A 109 -1.81 -7.42 12.79
C ILE A 109 -2.29 -6.59 11.59
N PRO A 110 -3.56 -6.14 11.58
CA PRO A 110 -4.07 -5.29 10.53
C PRO A 110 -3.54 -3.86 10.74
N VAL A 111 -2.93 -3.31 9.70
CA VAL A 111 -2.45 -1.94 9.65
C VAL A 111 -3.26 -1.20 8.61
N PHE A 112 -4.04 -0.22 9.05
CA PHE A 112 -4.88 0.59 8.17
C PHE A 112 -4.04 1.28 7.09
N ALA A 113 -4.52 1.22 5.85
CA ALA A 113 -3.91 1.88 4.71
C ALA A 113 -4.82 2.99 4.16
N ASN A 114 -6.06 2.69 3.78
CA ASN A 114 -6.98 3.68 3.21
C ASN A 114 -8.44 3.35 3.50
N ASP A 115 -9.31 4.36 3.40
CA ASP A 115 -10.76 4.21 3.54
C ASP A 115 -11.40 3.42 2.38
N SER A 116 -10.77 3.40 1.19
CA SER A 116 -11.26 2.68 0.02
C SER A 116 -10.14 2.20 -0.92
N ILE A 117 -10.47 1.21 -1.76
CA ILE A 117 -9.59 0.70 -2.82
C ILE A 117 -9.17 1.80 -3.82
N GLY A 118 -10.07 2.71 -4.19
CA GLY A 118 -9.77 3.80 -5.12
C GLY A 118 -8.76 4.77 -4.54
N GLN A 119 -8.96 5.18 -3.29
CA GLN A 119 -8.00 6.04 -2.59
C GLN A 119 -6.64 5.36 -2.42
N PHE A 120 -6.61 4.04 -2.15
CA PHE A 120 -5.35 3.30 -2.09
C PHE A 120 -4.59 3.33 -3.41
N ILE A 121 -5.28 3.10 -4.54
CA ILE A 121 -4.68 3.14 -5.88
C ILE A 121 -4.17 4.55 -6.23
N ASP A 122 -4.91 5.59 -5.89
CA ASP A 122 -4.44 6.97 -6.09
C ASP A 122 -3.22 7.29 -5.21
N CYS A 123 -3.24 6.91 -3.93
CA CYS A 123 -2.11 7.07 -3.02
C CYS A 123 -0.88 6.32 -3.51
N LEU A 124 -1.05 5.10 -4.03
CA LEU A 124 0.02 4.30 -4.63
C LEU A 124 0.61 5.00 -5.86
N GLY A 125 -0.23 5.51 -6.77
CA GLY A 125 0.21 6.25 -7.94
C GLY A 125 1.05 7.49 -7.57
N ILE A 126 0.60 8.26 -6.57
CA ILE A 126 1.36 9.38 -6.02
C ILE A 126 2.68 8.93 -5.41
N TRP A 127 2.66 7.88 -4.59
CA TRP A 127 3.87 7.34 -3.96
C TRP A 127 4.91 6.92 -5.00
N LEU A 128 4.49 6.21 -6.05
CA LEU A 128 5.37 5.75 -7.12
C LEU A 128 6.02 6.90 -7.89
N SER A 129 5.31 8.03 -8.08
CA SER A 129 5.89 9.24 -8.70
C SER A 129 6.99 9.88 -7.84
N PHE A 130 6.92 9.70 -6.53
CA PHE A 130 7.80 10.33 -5.54
C PHE A 130 8.98 9.45 -5.13
N TYR A 131 8.75 8.16 -4.93
CA TYR A 131 9.63 7.27 -4.17
C TYR A 131 11.05 7.17 -4.74
N GLN A 132 11.19 7.05 -6.06
CA GLN A 132 12.52 6.97 -6.68
C GLN A 132 13.32 8.26 -6.49
N GLN A 133 12.67 9.41 -6.69
CA GLN A 133 13.31 10.72 -6.51
C GLN A 133 13.73 10.95 -5.05
N PHE A 134 12.90 10.48 -4.12
CA PHE A 134 13.20 10.49 -2.69
C PHE A 134 14.42 9.64 -2.36
N ARG A 135 14.47 8.39 -2.85
CA ARG A 135 15.64 7.50 -2.68
C ARG A 135 16.93 8.11 -3.20
N ASP A 136 16.89 8.64 -4.43
CA ASP A 136 18.07 9.27 -5.04
C ASP A 136 18.58 10.47 -4.21
N GLU A 137 17.67 11.24 -3.60
CA GLU A 137 18.03 12.36 -2.73
C GLU A 137 18.62 11.89 -1.40
N VAL A 138 18.07 10.82 -0.79
CA VAL A 138 18.63 10.21 0.41
C VAL A 138 20.04 9.69 0.16
N ASP A 139 20.25 8.98 -0.95
CA ASP A 139 21.57 8.44 -1.32
C ASP A 139 22.59 9.55 -1.55
N ARG A 140 22.19 10.65 -2.21
CA ARG A 140 23.04 11.85 -2.37
C ARG A 140 23.44 12.45 -1.03
N ASN A 141 22.50 12.59 -0.10
CA ASN A 141 22.77 13.17 1.21
C ASN A 141 23.66 12.27 2.07
N LEU A 142 23.45 10.95 2.03
CA LEU A 142 24.31 9.96 2.71
C LEU A 142 25.74 9.94 2.16
N ALA A 143 25.91 10.10 0.85
CA ALA A 143 27.23 10.18 0.22
C ALA A 143 28.04 11.41 0.67
N ILE A 144 27.35 12.52 0.97
CA ILE A 144 27.96 13.76 1.47
C ILE A 144 28.18 13.68 2.99
N ASN A 145 27.18 13.19 3.73
CA ASN A 145 27.20 13.06 5.17
C ASN A 145 26.76 11.65 5.58
N PRO A 146 27.70 10.76 5.94
CA PRO A 146 27.37 9.41 6.40
C PRO A 146 26.53 9.36 7.69
N LYS A 147 26.39 10.49 8.41
CA LYS A 147 25.52 10.63 9.59
C LYS A 147 24.17 11.28 9.26
N PHE A 148 23.87 11.48 7.99
CA PHE A 148 22.58 12.01 7.56
C PHE A 148 21.44 11.16 8.11
N SER A 149 20.42 11.83 8.65
CA SER A 149 19.27 11.18 9.28
C SER A 149 17.99 11.81 8.77
N LEU A 150 17.15 11.02 8.12
CA LEU A 150 15.85 11.48 7.64
C LEU A 150 14.94 12.01 8.76
N PHE A 151 15.17 11.62 10.03
CA PHE A 151 14.44 12.19 11.18
C PHE A 151 14.63 13.70 11.33
N GLU A 152 15.78 14.23 10.89
CA GLU A 152 16.12 15.65 10.98
C GLU A 152 15.66 16.44 9.74
N HIS A 153 15.20 15.75 8.70
CA HIS A 153 14.93 16.30 7.37
C HIS A 153 13.48 16.07 6.92
N LYS A 154 12.53 16.54 7.74
CA LYS A 154 11.09 16.41 7.48
C LYS A 154 10.68 17.01 6.13
N GLU A 155 11.34 18.09 5.72
CA GLU A 155 11.14 18.77 4.45
C GLU A 155 11.26 17.84 3.23
N MET A 156 11.97 16.72 3.35
CA MET A 156 12.14 15.76 2.26
C MET A 156 10.91 14.90 1.99
N TYR A 157 10.12 14.58 3.03
CA TYR A 157 8.93 13.71 2.91
C TYR A 157 7.62 14.44 3.24
N GLU A 158 7.65 15.69 3.70
CA GLU A 158 6.46 16.50 3.89
C GLU A 158 5.63 16.72 2.61
N PRO A 159 6.24 16.94 1.42
CA PRO A 159 5.46 17.10 0.19
C PRO A 159 4.60 15.87 -0.15
N ILE A 160 5.14 14.66 -0.01
CA ILE A 160 4.39 13.43 -0.26
C ILE A 160 3.29 13.23 0.79
N LEU A 161 3.57 13.52 2.07
CA LEU A 161 2.56 13.46 3.13
C LEU A 161 1.37 14.37 2.85
N ASN A 162 1.62 15.58 2.36
CA ASN A 162 0.55 16.52 2.02
C ASN A 162 -0.29 16.00 0.85
N LYS A 163 0.34 15.41 -0.17
CA LYS A 163 -0.39 14.81 -1.31
C LYS A 163 -1.22 13.60 -0.94
N LEU A 164 -0.69 12.71 -0.10
CA LEU A 164 -1.45 11.57 0.40
C LEU A 164 -2.66 12.04 1.24
N LYS A 165 -2.47 13.10 2.03
CA LYS A 165 -3.56 13.72 2.82
C LYS A 165 -4.67 14.34 1.96
N GLU A 166 -4.35 14.87 0.78
CA GLU A 166 -5.34 15.41 -0.17
C GLU A 166 -6.29 14.32 -0.69
N ILE A 167 -5.80 13.07 -0.81
CA ILE A 167 -6.57 11.90 -1.29
C ILE A 167 -7.34 11.26 -0.15
N ASP A 168 -6.66 11.00 0.96
CA ASP A 168 -7.23 10.32 2.12
C ASP A 168 -6.57 10.86 3.40
N PRO A 169 -7.23 11.78 4.13
CA PRO A 169 -6.65 12.36 5.34
C PRO A 169 -6.56 11.37 6.51
N GLU A 170 -7.41 10.34 6.57
CA GLU A 170 -7.37 9.35 7.64
C GLU A 170 -6.14 8.44 7.49
N SER A 171 -5.78 8.09 6.24
CA SER A 171 -4.61 7.26 5.89
C SER A 171 -3.26 7.71 6.47
N VAL A 172 -3.10 9.02 6.68
CA VAL A 172 -1.86 9.64 7.18
C VAL A 172 -1.97 10.20 8.60
N LYS A 173 -3.12 9.99 9.27
CA LYS A 173 -3.43 10.60 10.56
C LYS A 173 -2.59 10.05 11.71
N TRP A 174 -2.42 8.73 11.76
CA TRP A 174 -1.72 8.07 12.85
C TRP A 174 -0.39 7.52 12.40
N ARG A 175 0.66 7.68 13.23
CA ARG A 175 2.03 7.20 12.94
C ARG A 175 2.09 5.73 12.53
N LYS A 176 1.25 4.89 13.13
CA LYS A 176 1.23 3.45 12.88
C LYS A 176 0.58 3.04 11.55
N TYR A 177 -0.11 3.95 10.86
CA TYR A 177 -0.80 3.64 9.60
C TYR A 177 0.18 3.48 8.45
N PHE A 178 -0.23 2.70 7.45
CA PHE A 178 0.63 2.25 6.36
C PHE A 178 1.38 3.43 5.73
N TRP A 179 0.66 4.37 5.11
CA TRP A 179 1.28 5.49 4.41
C TRP A 179 2.10 6.40 5.31
N ARG A 180 1.67 6.56 6.57
CA ARG A 180 2.42 7.35 7.52
C ARG A 180 3.76 6.71 7.86
N ARG A 181 3.79 5.40 8.08
CA ARG A 181 5.01 4.61 8.29
C ARG A 181 5.92 4.62 7.06
N MET A 182 5.35 4.55 5.86
CA MET A 182 6.13 4.62 4.62
C MET A 182 6.89 5.95 4.48
N CYS A 183 6.32 7.04 5.02
CA CYS A 183 6.97 8.35 5.08
C CYS A 183 7.88 8.53 6.30
N GLU A 184 7.95 7.55 7.21
CA GLU A 184 8.77 7.65 8.41
C GLU A 184 10.19 7.08 8.17
N PRO A 185 11.20 7.68 8.81
CA PRO A 185 12.64 7.48 8.56
C PRO A 185 13.22 6.14 9.07
N ASP A 186 12.42 5.08 9.22
CA ASP A 186 12.94 3.72 9.49
C ASP A 186 13.57 3.07 8.24
N ILE A 187 13.70 3.83 7.14
CA ILE A 187 14.48 3.49 5.96
C ILE A 187 15.95 3.85 6.22
N LEU A 188 16.67 2.95 6.90
CA LEU A 188 18.14 2.92 6.98
C LEU A 188 18.65 1.50 6.74
#